data_AF-A0A7S0ZTW7-F1
#
_entry.id   AF-A0A7S0ZTW7-F1
#
_cell.length_a   1.000
_cell.length_b   1.000
_cell.length_c   1.000
_cell.angle_alpha   90.00
_cell.angle_beta   90.00
_cell.angle_gamma   90.00
#
_symmetry.space_group_name_H-M   'P 1'
#
loop_
_entity.id
_entity.type
_entity.pdbx_description
1 polymer ?
#
loop_
_entity_poly.entity_id
_entity_poly.type
_entity_poly.pdbx_seq_one_letter_code
_entity_poly.pdbx_strand_id
1 'polypeptide(L)'
;KNTRASFSETCRALFEYVDKQGRNAGLISQEVWDFVQEHHDRLDKVVDYERDFAFDYFGFKTLEKSYLLRIHGSVAERPQHMWMRVACGIHSGDIDAVIET
;
A
#
# COMPACT_ATOMS: atom_id res chain seq x y z
N LYS A 1 -12.53 -6.71 7.23
CA LYS A 1 -13.73 -5.84 7.16
C LYS A 1 -13.43 -4.34 7.31
N ASN A 2 -12.19 -3.90 7.63
CA ASN A 2 -11.90 -2.48 7.94
C ASN A 2 -10.92 -1.79 6.98
N THR A 3 -10.34 -2.49 6.00
CA THR A 3 -9.41 -1.92 5.00
C THR A 3 -10.04 -1.93 3.62
N ARG A 4 -9.57 -1.04 2.73
CA ARG A 4 -10.04 -0.99 1.34
C ARG A 4 -9.73 -2.30 0.60
N ALA A 5 -10.48 -2.54 -0.47
CA ALA A 5 -10.43 -3.80 -1.19
C ALA A 5 -9.22 -3.88 -2.13
N SER A 6 -8.89 -2.80 -2.83
CA SER A 6 -7.79 -2.78 -3.80
C SER A 6 -6.54 -2.07 -3.28
N PHE A 7 -5.39 -2.38 -3.90
CA PHE A 7 -4.13 -1.73 -3.60
C PHE A 7 -4.14 -0.29 -4.11
N SER A 8 -4.61 -0.07 -5.34
CA SER A 8 -4.71 1.26 -5.96
C SER A 8 -5.56 2.24 -5.13
N GLU A 9 -6.72 1.80 -4.61
CA GLU A 9 -7.57 2.63 -3.74
C GLU A 9 -6.89 2.94 -2.40
N THR A 10 -6.10 2.01 -1.89
CA THR A 10 -5.33 2.21 -0.66
C THR A 10 -4.25 3.26 -0.89
N CYS A 11 -3.47 3.14 -1.97
CA CYS A 11 -2.47 4.13 -2.38
C CYS A 11 -3.09 5.50 -2.62
N ARG A 12 -4.24 5.58 -3.28
CA ARG A 12 -4.96 6.83 -3.50
C ARG A 12 -5.21 7.57 -2.18
N ALA A 13 -5.71 6.86 -1.17
CA ALA A 13 -6.01 7.46 0.11
C ALA A 13 -4.77 7.81 0.94
N LEU A 14 -3.67 7.07 0.75
CA LEU A 14 -2.38 7.41 1.33
C LEU A 14 -1.83 8.69 0.69
N PHE A 15 -1.99 8.86 -0.63
CA PHE A 15 -1.55 10.03 -1.38
C PHE A 15 -2.41 11.27 -1.08
N GLU A 16 -3.73 11.12 -1.11
CA GLU A 16 -4.71 12.18 -0.81
C GLU A 16 -4.82 12.49 0.70
N TYR A 17 -3.99 11.86 1.55
CA TYR A 17 -4.08 12.04 3.00
C TYR A 17 -3.84 13.49 3.41
N VAL A 18 -4.75 13.99 4.24
CA VAL A 18 -4.66 15.30 4.90
C VAL A 18 -4.53 15.12 6.40
N ASP A 19 -3.74 15.97 7.05
CA ASP A 19 -3.61 15.93 8.50
C ASP A 19 -4.88 16.46 9.20
N LYS A 20 -4.90 16.41 10.55
CA LYS A 20 -6.03 16.92 11.34
C LYS A 20 -6.26 18.44 11.19
N GLN A 21 -5.32 19.16 10.61
CA GLN A 21 -5.38 20.60 10.35
C GLN A 21 -5.77 20.90 8.89
N GLY A 22 -6.07 19.88 8.09
CA GLY A 22 -6.46 20.01 6.68
C GLY A 22 -5.31 20.27 5.72
N ARG A 23 -4.06 20.10 6.17
CA ARG A 23 -2.87 20.28 5.31
C ARG A 23 -2.59 18.98 4.56
N ASN A 24 -2.15 19.08 3.30
CA ASN A 24 -1.69 17.92 2.55
C ASN A 24 -0.51 17.28 3.29
N ALA A 25 -0.62 15.99 3.56
CA ALA A 25 0.37 15.20 4.29
C ALA A 25 0.57 13.83 3.63
N GLY A 26 0.50 13.76 2.29
CA GLY A 26 0.57 12.53 1.53
C GLY A 26 1.65 11.57 2.03
N LEU A 27 1.26 10.32 2.27
CA LEU A 27 2.10 9.28 2.88
C LEU A 27 2.93 8.49 1.85
N ILE A 28 2.69 8.73 0.56
CA ILE A 28 3.47 8.21 -0.57
C ILE A 28 3.85 9.36 -1.50
N SER A 29 4.95 9.20 -2.24
CA SER A 29 5.43 10.23 -3.18
C SER A 29 4.51 10.34 -4.40
N GLN A 30 4.57 11.49 -5.06
CA GLN A 30 3.90 11.72 -6.34
C GLN A 30 4.33 10.68 -7.38
N GLU A 31 5.62 10.38 -7.47
CA GLU A 31 6.19 9.39 -8.40
C GLU A 31 5.56 8.00 -8.23
N VAL A 32 5.48 7.50 -7.00
CA VAL A 32 4.85 6.20 -6.72
C VAL A 32 3.35 6.26 -7.02
N TRP A 33 2.68 7.37 -6.68
CA TRP A 33 1.27 7.52 -6.97
C TRP A 33 0.97 7.53 -8.48
N ASP A 34 1.74 8.28 -9.27
CA ASP A 34 1.57 8.37 -10.72
C ASP A 34 1.77 6.99 -11.36
N PHE A 35 2.82 6.26 -10.94
CA PHE A 35 3.08 4.89 -11.40
C PHE A 35 1.94 3.93 -11.04
N VAL A 36 1.45 3.99 -9.81
CA VAL A 36 0.31 3.15 -9.38
C VAL A 36 -0.96 3.51 -10.14
N GLN A 37 -1.21 4.80 -10.41
CA GLN A 37 -2.36 5.25 -11.18
C GLN A 37 -2.30 4.74 -12.62
N GLU A 38 -1.13 4.84 -13.26
CA GLU A 38 -0.89 4.36 -14.63
C GLU A 38 -1.10 2.84 -14.76
N HIS A 39 -0.68 2.06 -13.76
CA HIS A 39 -0.68 0.59 -13.82
C HIS A 39 -1.70 -0.09 -12.89
N HIS A 40 -2.67 0.65 -12.34
CA HIS A 40 -3.59 0.18 -11.30
C HIS A 40 -4.25 -1.18 -11.63
N ASP A 41 -4.74 -1.35 -12.86
CA ASP A 41 -5.40 -2.59 -13.30
C ASP A 41 -4.48 -3.82 -13.23
N ARG A 42 -3.18 -3.66 -13.53
CA ARG A 42 -2.20 -4.75 -13.45
C ARG A 42 -1.83 -5.03 -12.01
N LEU A 43 -1.51 -3.97 -11.26
CA LEU A 43 -1.08 -4.08 -9.86
C LEU A 43 -2.18 -4.72 -9.01
N ASP A 44 -3.43 -4.26 -9.11
CA ASP A 44 -4.55 -4.81 -8.33
C ASP A 44 -4.84 -6.28 -8.65
N LYS A 45 -4.59 -6.73 -9.89
CA LYS A 45 -4.76 -8.14 -10.29
C LYS A 45 -3.67 -9.06 -9.78
N VAL A 46 -2.45 -8.55 -9.63
CA VAL A 46 -1.29 -9.34 -9.20
C VAL A 46 -1.29 -9.54 -7.69
N VAL A 47 -1.89 -8.63 -6.92
CA VAL A 47 -1.93 -8.76 -5.45
C VAL A 47 -2.76 -9.98 -5.04
N ASP A 48 -2.07 -10.99 -4.52
CA ASP A 48 -2.66 -12.20 -3.95
C ASP A 48 -2.87 -12.04 -2.43
N TYR A 49 -4.09 -11.71 -2.03
CA TYR A 49 -4.47 -11.49 -0.64
C TYR A 49 -4.48 -12.76 0.22
N GLU A 50 -4.43 -13.97 -0.36
CA GLU A 50 -4.35 -15.19 0.44
C GLU A 50 -3.00 -15.28 1.17
N ARG A 51 -1.96 -14.62 0.63
CA ARG A 51 -0.62 -14.55 1.25
C ARG A 51 -0.59 -13.74 2.54
N ASP A 52 -1.60 -12.92 2.83
CA ASP A 52 -1.72 -12.27 4.15
C ASP A 52 -1.84 -13.30 5.28
N PHE A 53 -2.36 -14.50 4.99
CA PHE A 53 -2.48 -15.59 5.97
C PHE A 53 -1.20 -16.41 6.17
N ALA A 54 -0.15 -16.13 5.40
CA ALA A 54 1.16 -16.77 5.59
C ALA A 54 1.89 -16.25 6.84
N PHE A 55 1.50 -15.08 7.36
CA PHE A 55 2.05 -14.52 8.58
C PHE A 55 1.40 -15.17 9.79
N ASP A 56 2.22 -15.63 10.74
CA ASP A 56 1.72 -16.01 12.05
C ASP A 56 1.18 -14.78 12.82
N TYR A 57 0.49 -15.04 13.94
CA TYR A 57 -0.14 -13.98 14.72
C TYR A 57 0.86 -12.91 15.17
N PHE A 58 2.06 -13.30 15.62
CA PHE A 58 3.05 -12.37 16.13
C PHE A 58 3.72 -11.57 15.01
N GLY A 59 3.98 -12.19 13.86
CA GLY A 59 4.46 -11.54 12.65
C GLY A 59 3.46 -10.49 12.17
N PHE A 60 2.19 -10.86 12.06
CA PHE A 60 1.14 -9.90 11.70
C PHE A 60 1.06 -8.74 12.69
N LYS A 61 1.08 -9.02 14.01
CA LYS A 61 1.04 -7.95 15.02
C LYS A 61 2.27 -7.04 14.99
N THR A 62 3.42 -7.57 14.62
CA THR A 62 4.63 -6.78 14.41
C THR A 62 4.47 -5.83 13.22
N LEU A 63 3.96 -6.34 12.09
CA LEU A 63 3.66 -5.54 10.90
C LEU A 63 2.61 -4.45 11.20
N GLU A 64 1.52 -4.84 11.86
CA GLU A 64 0.43 -3.92 12.23
C GLU A 64 0.91 -2.78 13.13
N LYS A 65 1.85 -3.06 14.04
CA LYS A 65 2.36 -2.07 14.99
C LYS A 65 3.24 -1.01 14.33
N SER A 66 4.14 -1.40 13.44
CA SER A 66 5.24 -0.54 13.02
C SER A 66 5.38 -0.32 11.52
N TYR A 67 4.79 -1.17 10.67
CA TYR A 67 5.08 -1.19 9.23
C TYR A 67 3.89 -0.80 8.36
N LEU A 68 2.67 -1.20 8.74
CA LEU A 68 1.47 -0.84 7.98
C LEU A 68 1.12 0.63 8.20
N LEU A 69 1.01 1.39 7.11
CA LEU A 69 0.66 2.80 7.17
C LEU A 69 -0.74 3.00 7.74
N ARG A 70 -0.90 4.14 8.43
CA ARG A 70 -2.14 4.48 9.15
C ARG A 70 -2.68 5.81 8.65
N ILE A 71 -3.99 5.85 8.46
CA ILE A 71 -4.74 7.08 8.20
C ILE A 71 -5.53 7.40 9.47
N HIS A 72 -5.27 8.58 10.05
CA HIS A 72 -5.88 9.03 11.30
C HIS A 72 -5.82 8.01 12.46
N GLY A 73 -4.75 7.22 12.53
CA GLY A 73 -4.51 6.22 13.57
C GLY A 73 -5.06 4.82 13.27
N SER A 74 -5.91 4.69 12.25
CA SER A 74 -6.42 3.40 11.76
C SER A 74 -5.49 2.82 10.70
N VAL A 75 -5.24 1.51 10.76
CA VAL A 75 -4.43 0.80 9.76
C VAL A 75 -5.12 0.87 8.41
N ALA A 76 -4.44 1.44 7.42
CA ALA A 76 -4.95 1.62 6.06
C ALA A 76 -4.51 0.48 5.14
N GLU A 77 -3.33 -0.10 5.39
CA GLU A 77 -2.71 -1.11 4.54
C GLU A 77 -2.93 -2.54 5.05
N ARG A 78 -2.87 -3.49 4.11
CA ARG A 78 -2.63 -4.91 4.39
C ARG A 78 -1.14 -5.25 4.23
N PRO A 79 -0.65 -6.38 4.76
CA PRO A 79 0.72 -6.83 4.51
C PRO A 79 1.08 -6.85 3.02
N GLN A 80 0.22 -7.41 2.16
CA GLN A 80 0.47 -7.37 0.71
C GLN A 80 0.53 -5.95 0.13
N HIS A 81 -0.29 -5.02 0.62
CA HIS A 81 -0.24 -3.62 0.18
C HIS A 81 1.10 -2.97 0.54
N MET A 82 1.60 -3.26 1.74
CA MET A 82 2.90 -2.77 2.18
C MET A 82 4.03 -3.30 1.28
N TRP A 83 4.04 -4.59 0.96
CA TRP A 83 5.04 -5.17 0.06
C TRP A 83 4.97 -4.58 -1.35
N MET A 84 3.77 -4.50 -1.92
CA MET A 84 3.57 -3.93 -3.25
C MET A 84 3.98 -2.45 -3.30
N ARG A 85 3.69 -1.67 -2.24
CA ARG A 85 4.16 -0.29 -2.14
C ARG A 85 5.69 -0.21 -2.09
N VAL A 86 6.36 -1.10 -1.35
CA VAL A 86 7.81 -1.17 -1.30
C VAL A 86 8.38 -1.51 -2.69
N ALA A 87 7.82 -2.51 -3.37
CA ALA A 87 8.21 -2.87 -4.74
C ALA A 87 8.05 -1.70 -5.70
N CYS A 88 6.90 -1.01 -5.68
CA CYS A 88 6.67 0.20 -6.48
C CYS A 88 7.70 1.30 -6.14
N GLY A 89 8.03 1.49 -4.86
CA GLY A 89 9.02 2.48 -4.44
C GLY A 89 10.45 2.17 -4.89
N ILE A 90 10.80 0.90 -5.11
CA ILE A 90 12.12 0.48 -5.59
C ILE A 90 12.18 0.51 -7.13
N HIS A 91 11.12 0.05 -7.78
CA HIS A 91 11.07 -0.22 -9.23
C HIS A 91 10.11 0.71 -9.98
N SER A 92 9.90 1.93 -9.48
CA SER A 92 9.10 2.95 -10.19
C SER A 92 9.65 3.13 -11.62
N GLY A 93 8.80 2.91 -12.62
CA GLY A 93 9.15 2.94 -14.04
C GLY A 93 9.34 1.56 -14.70
N ASP A 94 9.34 0.47 -13.94
CA ASP A 94 9.39 -0.91 -14.46
C ASP A 94 8.34 -1.80 -13.77
N ILE A 95 7.18 -1.94 -14.41
CA ILE A 95 6.06 -2.75 -13.93
C ILE A 95 6.37 -4.24 -13.87
N ASP A 96 7.26 -4.74 -14.73
CA ASP A 96 7.57 -6.17 -14.74
C ASP A 96 8.49 -6.51 -13.56
N ALA A 97 9.46 -5.63 -13.24
CA ALA A 97 10.28 -5.75 -12.03
C ALA A 97 9.47 -5.62 -10.73
N VAL A 98 8.44 -4.74 -10.69
CA VAL A 98 7.52 -4.63 -9.55
C VAL A 98 6.77 -5.95 -9.30
N ILE A 99 6.35 -6.64 -10.36
CA ILE A 99 5.55 -7.87 -10.27
C ILE A 99 6.41 -9.09 -9.90
N GLU A 100 7.69 -9.09 -10.26
CA GLU A 100 8.63 -10.19 -9.95
C GLU A 100 9.04 -10.24 -8.47
N THR A 101 9.02 -9.09 -7.78
CA THR A 101 9.44 -8.92 -6.37
C THR A 101 8.56 -9.69 -5.39
#